data_AF-A0AAW6TUW3-F1
#
_entry.id   AF-A0AAW6TUW3-F1
#
_cell.length_a   1.000
_cell.length_b   1.000
_cell.length_c   1.000
_cell.angle_alpha   90.00
_cell.angle_beta   90.00
_cell.angle_gamma   90.00
#
_symmetry.space_group_name_H-M   'P 1'
#
loop_
_entity.id
_entity.type
_entity.pdbx_description
1 polymer ?
#
loop_
_entity_poly.entity_id
_entity_poly.type
_entity_poly.pdbx_seq_one_letter_code
_entity_poly.pdbx_strand_id
1 'polypeptide(L)'
;MRLTCVYCGAEISTDDGQIGRPIACPECSHQVRVPRPGRPDASLQADRPNPAASEDAAWEHVSNEEIRDTVLYKALPETQRLRVDLKRAFAFVLPRYDDLTLFAFGIAFVLLVLLDPGLRGTLATIGGHQRTESETIMLGFAGLGLTLSLAGLVWRREKSEFEKVFMLFFAALITVGAGLSTWRTPGSGALGWLAVFPIWNQFNGLLLLSLAWMGILDTDCITDRRATFRQIAVAFVTIAVLLVMCRHLFRLHWAVTYSISVNYTLNFLSRVQKLFASPLASA
;
A
#
# COMPACT_ATOMS: atom_id res chain seq x y z
N MET A 1 -24.64 3.83 -20.22
CA MET A 1 -24.05 2.57 -20.73
C MET A 1 -23.13 1.97 -19.67
N ARG A 2 -22.96 0.63 -19.63
CA ARG A 2 -21.94 -0.01 -18.79
C ARG A 2 -20.84 -0.54 -19.69
N LEU A 3 -19.59 -0.25 -19.34
CA LEU A 3 -18.41 -0.72 -20.06
C LEU A 3 -17.31 -1.10 -19.09
N THR A 4 -16.55 -2.14 -19.42
CA THR A 4 -15.51 -2.67 -18.53
C THR A 4 -14.17 -2.06 -18.91
N CYS A 5 -13.41 -1.57 -17.93
CA CYS A 5 -12.07 -1.09 -18.18
C CYS A 5 -11.18 -2.24 -18.66
N VAL A 6 -10.55 -2.08 -19.83
CA VAL A 6 -9.65 -3.09 -20.39
C VAL A 6 -8.40 -3.33 -19.51
N TYR A 7 -7.98 -2.31 -18.76
CA TYR A 7 -6.76 -2.38 -17.96
C TYR A 7 -6.95 -3.01 -16.58
N CYS A 8 -8.04 -2.69 -15.88
CA CYS A 8 -8.25 -3.15 -14.50
C CYS A 8 -9.51 -4.01 -14.29
N GLY A 9 -10.35 -4.19 -15.32
CA GLY A 9 -11.57 -4.98 -15.22
C GLY A 9 -12.74 -4.30 -14.48
N ALA A 10 -12.58 -3.06 -14.01
CA ALA A 10 -13.63 -2.34 -13.30
C ALA A 10 -14.80 -1.97 -14.23
N GLU A 11 -16.05 -2.11 -13.75
CA GLU A 11 -17.22 -1.59 -14.45
C GLU A 11 -17.24 -0.05 -14.38
N ILE A 12 -17.39 0.58 -15.53
CA ILE A 12 -17.52 2.02 -15.70
C ILE A 12 -18.94 2.31 -16.17
N SER A 13 -19.68 3.08 -15.38
CA SER A 13 -20.97 3.64 -15.80
C SER A 13 -20.73 4.94 -16.56
N THR A 14 -21.26 5.03 -17.78
CA THR A 14 -21.12 6.21 -18.65
C THR A 14 -22.46 6.81 -19.03
N ASP A 15 -22.49 8.13 -19.13
CA ASP A 15 -23.64 8.88 -19.61
C ASP A 15 -23.60 9.02 -21.14
N ASP A 16 -24.76 9.20 -21.77
CA ASP A 16 -24.88 9.31 -23.24
C ASP A 16 -24.06 10.49 -23.81
N GLY A 17 -23.86 11.54 -23.02
CA GLY A 17 -23.00 12.68 -23.39
C GLY A 17 -21.49 12.36 -23.50
N GLN A 18 -21.07 11.20 -23.02
CA GLN A 18 -19.66 10.75 -23.03
C GLN A 18 -19.33 9.86 -24.24
N ILE A 19 -20.32 9.51 -25.07
CA ILE A 19 -20.15 8.65 -26.24
C ILE A 19 -19.11 9.24 -27.22
N GLY A 20 -18.10 8.44 -27.56
CA GLY A 20 -17.00 8.82 -28.45
C GLY A 20 -15.89 9.65 -27.82
N ARG A 21 -15.99 10.01 -26.54
CA ARG A 21 -14.95 10.73 -25.78
C ARG A 21 -14.10 9.74 -24.97
N PRO A 22 -12.81 10.02 -24.75
CA PRO A 22 -12.03 9.31 -23.75
C PRO A 22 -12.48 9.72 -22.36
N ILE A 23 -12.66 8.75 -21.47
CA ILE A 23 -12.98 8.96 -20.06
C ILE A 23 -11.92 8.24 -19.20
N ALA A 24 -11.58 8.77 -18.04
CA ALA A 24 -10.67 8.10 -17.11
C ALA A 24 -11.43 7.03 -16.32
N CYS A 25 -10.86 5.83 -16.23
CA CYS A 25 -11.39 4.79 -15.35
C CYS A 25 -11.31 5.25 -13.88
N PRO A 26 -12.40 5.13 -13.09
CA PRO A 26 -12.40 5.57 -11.70
C PRO A 26 -11.48 4.75 -10.78
N GLU A 27 -11.15 3.52 -11.15
CA GLU A 27 -10.30 2.63 -10.35
C GLU A 27 -8.81 2.75 -10.70
N CYS A 28 -8.45 2.88 -11.98
CA CYS A 28 -7.04 2.84 -12.42
C CYS A 28 -6.56 4.07 -13.23
N SER A 29 -7.40 5.09 -13.38
CA SER A 29 -7.12 6.35 -14.09
C SER A 29 -6.76 6.23 -15.58
N HIS A 30 -6.72 5.04 -16.18
CA HIS A 30 -6.47 4.86 -17.61
C HIS A 30 -7.60 5.45 -18.46
N GLN A 31 -7.25 6.05 -19.59
CA GLN A 31 -8.24 6.59 -20.53
C GLN A 31 -8.85 5.48 -21.38
N VAL A 32 -10.17 5.32 -21.28
CA VAL A 32 -10.98 4.35 -22.04
C VAL A 32 -11.91 5.13 -22.96
N ARG A 33 -12.02 4.73 -24.22
CA ARG A 33 -12.88 5.40 -25.20
C ARG A 33 -14.29 4.78 -25.15
N VAL A 34 -15.31 5.61 -25.00
CA VAL A 34 -16.70 5.13 -25.02
C VAL A 34 -17.12 4.83 -26.47
N PRO A 35 -17.49 3.59 -26.82
CA PRO A 35 -17.86 3.24 -28.19
C PRO A 35 -19.17 3.94 -28.60
N ARG A 36 -19.30 4.25 -29.90
CA ARG A 36 -20.55 4.79 -30.47
C ARG A 36 -21.51 3.66 -30.79
N PRO A 37 -22.70 3.59 -30.16
CA PRO A 37 -23.68 2.57 -30.50
C PRO A 37 -24.10 2.73 -31.98
N GLY A 38 -24.02 1.63 -32.74
CA GLY A 38 -24.48 1.58 -34.13
C GLY A 38 -23.48 1.97 -35.21
N ARG A 39 -22.22 2.27 -34.87
CA ARG A 39 -21.14 2.40 -35.86
C ARG A 39 -20.15 1.25 -35.66
N PRO A 40 -20.08 0.26 -36.58
CA PRO A 40 -18.96 -0.68 -36.61
C PRO A 40 -17.68 0.16 -36.68
N ASP A 41 -16.70 -0.12 -35.83
CA ASP A 41 -15.45 0.63 -35.81
C ASP A 41 -14.82 0.60 -37.20
N ALA A 42 -14.83 1.75 -37.87
CA ALA A 42 -14.27 1.92 -39.22
C ALA A 42 -12.74 1.76 -39.28
N SER A 43 -12.11 1.40 -38.17
CA SER A 43 -10.71 0.96 -38.11
C SER A 43 -10.51 -0.54 -38.35
N LEU A 44 -11.58 -1.32 -38.59
CA LEU A 44 -11.52 -2.75 -38.93
C LEU A 44 -11.75 -3.08 -40.42
N GLN A 45 -11.95 -2.09 -41.29
CA GLN A 45 -12.11 -2.31 -42.73
C GLN A 45 -11.00 -1.62 -43.53
N ALA A 46 -9.86 -2.29 -43.63
CA ALA A 46 -8.97 -2.16 -44.78
C ALA A 46 -8.78 -3.55 -45.38
N ASP A 47 -9.42 -3.76 -46.53
CA ASP A 47 -9.35 -4.95 -47.40
C ASP A 47 -7.90 -5.31 -47.77
N ARG A 48 -7.27 -6.10 -46.92
CA ARG A 48 -6.28 -7.09 -47.31
C ARG A 48 -6.70 -8.40 -46.65
N PRO A 49 -6.61 -9.56 -47.33
CA PRO A 49 -6.70 -10.84 -46.66
C PRO A 49 -5.50 -10.94 -45.71
N ASN A 50 -5.71 -10.51 -44.47
CA ASN A 50 -4.71 -10.51 -43.43
C ASN A 50 -4.84 -11.87 -42.72
N PRO A 51 -3.79 -12.71 -42.68
CA PRO A 51 -3.83 -13.96 -41.91
C PRO A 51 -4.09 -13.75 -40.41
N ALA A 52 -4.07 -12.51 -39.92
CA ALA A 52 -4.47 -12.12 -38.57
C ALA A 52 -5.99 -12.25 -38.27
N ALA A 53 -6.87 -12.32 -39.27
CA ALA A 53 -8.31 -12.40 -39.04
C ALA A 53 -8.77 -13.73 -38.39
N SER A 54 -7.97 -14.81 -38.50
CA SER A 54 -8.23 -16.04 -37.75
C SER A 54 -7.64 -16.01 -36.33
N GLU A 55 -6.64 -15.16 -36.07
CA GLU A 55 -6.10 -14.95 -34.73
C GLU A 55 -6.99 -14.04 -33.89
N ASP A 56 -7.58 -12.99 -34.48
CA ASP A 56 -8.47 -12.06 -33.75
C ASP A 56 -9.75 -12.76 -33.25
N ALA A 57 -10.31 -13.70 -34.03
CA ALA A 57 -11.43 -14.52 -33.60
C ALA A 57 -11.07 -15.48 -32.44
N ALA A 58 -9.79 -15.87 -32.33
CA ALA A 58 -9.33 -16.76 -31.26
C ALA A 58 -9.29 -16.08 -29.89
N TRP A 59 -9.23 -14.75 -29.83
CA TRP A 59 -9.15 -13.98 -28.58
C TRP A 59 -10.51 -13.48 -28.09
N GLU A 60 -11.55 -13.51 -28.92
CA GLU A 60 -12.90 -13.00 -28.58
C GLU A 60 -13.55 -13.74 -27.39
N HIS A 61 -13.14 -14.99 -27.14
CA HIS A 61 -13.66 -15.84 -26.07
C HIS A 61 -12.74 -15.87 -24.84
N VAL A 62 -11.54 -15.31 -24.97
CA VAL A 62 -10.47 -15.43 -23.98
C VAL A 62 -10.61 -14.27 -23.02
N SER A 63 -10.62 -14.55 -21.71
CA SER A 63 -10.73 -13.48 -20.72
C SER A 63 -9.53 -12.52 -20.82
N ASN A 64 -9.72 -11.22 -20.52
CA ASN A 64 -8.62 -10.26 -20.49
C ASN A 64 -7.44 -10.72 -19.63
N GLU A 65 -7.72 -11.51 -18.59
CA GLU A 65 -6.72 -12.07 -17.70
C GLU A 65 -5.89 -13.17 -18.38
N GLU A 66 -6.55 -14.01 -19.16
CA GLU A 66 -5.93 -15.08 -19.93
C GLU A 66 -5.16 -14.53 -21.15
N ILE A 67 -5.65 -13.46 -21.80
CA ILE A 67 -4.92 -12.71 -22.83
C ILE A 67 -3.62 -12.12 -22.25
N ARG A 68 -3.70 -11.49 -21.06
CA ARG A 68 -2.53 -10.94 -20.37
C ARG A 68 -1.50 -12.04 -20.08
N ASP A 69 -1.96 -13.18 -19.57
CA ASP A 69 -1.08 -14.29 -19.19
C ASP A 69 -0.51 -15.05 -20.41
N THR A 70 -1.17 -15.03 -21.56
CA THR A 70 -0.66 -15.70 -22.77
C THR A 70 0.20 -14.78 -23.64
N VAL A 71 -0.21 -13.53 -23.85
CA VAL A 71 0.47 -12.63 -24.80
C VAL A 71 1.55 -11.82 -24.09
N LEU A 72 1.19 -11.10 -23.02
CA LEU A 72 2.11 -10.18 -22.35
C LEU A 72 3.16 -10.94 -21.53
N TYR A 73 2.74 -11.96 -20.78
CA TYR A 73 3.65 -12.68 -19.90
C TYR A 73 4.70 -13.52 -20.66
N LYS A 74 4.35 -14.15 -21.78
CA LYS A 74 5.31 -14.91 -22.60
C LYS A 74 6.35 -13.99 -23.28
N ALA A 75 5.98 -12.75 -23.58
CA ALA A 75 6.87 -11.77 -24.19
C ALA A 75 7.89 -11.16 -23.21
N LEU A 76 7.70 -11.33 -21.89
CA LEU A 76 8.62 -10.78 -20.89
C LEU A 76 9.99 -11.51 -20.92
N PRO A 77 11.09 -10.81 -20.63
CA PRO A 77 12.38 -11.43 -20.31
C PRO A 77 12.25 -12.41 -19.13
N GLU A 78 13.07 -13.47 -19.10
CA GLU A 78 13.02 -14.50 -18.04
C GLU A 78 13.13 -13.92 -16.63
N THR A 79 13.98 -12.91 -16.44
CA THR A 79 14.15 -12.23 -15.14
C THR A 79 12.89 -11.52 -14.68
N GLN A 80 12.09 -10.97 -15.60
CA GLN A 80 10.81 -10.31 -15.29
C GLN A 80 9.70 -11.34 -15.05
N ARG A 81 9.69 -12.46 -15.79
CA ARG A 81 8.75 -13.57 -15.54
C ARG A 81 8.89 -14.13 -14.13
N LEU A 82 10.12 -14.41 -13.70
CA LEU A 82 10.39 -14.90 -12.36
C LEU A 82 9.91 -13.91 -11.27
N ARG A 83 10.07 -12.60 -11.50
CA ARG A 83 9.50 -11.58 -10.60
C ARG A 83 7.98 -11.62 -10.56
N VAL A 84 7.31 -11.75 -11.70
CA VAL A 84 5.84 -11.84 -11.76
C VAL A 84 5.34 -13.12 -11.08
N ASP A 85 6.01 -14.26 -11.28
CA ASP A 85 5.67 -15.52 -10.62
C ASP A 85 5.85 -15.43 -9.11
N LEU A 86 6.95 -14.84 -8.65
CA LEU A 86 7.15 -14.58 -7.23
C LEU A 86 6.08 -13.63 -6.69
N LYS A 87 5.79 -12.52 -7.38
CA LYS A 87 4.69 -11.60 -6.99
C LYS A 87 3.36 -12.34 -6.87
N ARG A 88 3.05 -13.28 -7.79
CA ARG A 88 1.83 -14.09 -7.79
C ARG A 88 1.83 -15.13 -6.67
N ALA A 89 2.93 -15.85 -6.46
CA ALA A 89 3.08 -16.84 -5.40
C ALA A 89 2.99 -16.21 -4.01
N PHE A 90 3.56 -15.01 -3.85
CA PHE A 90 3.52 -14.25 -2.61
C PHE A 90 2.35 -13.27 -2.53
N ALA A 91 1.42 -13.25 -3.49
CA ALA A 91 0.32 -12.28 -3.52
C ALA A 91 -0.54 -12.30 -2.23
N PHE A 92 -0.64 -13.46 -1.57
CA PHE A 92 -1.37 -13.61 -0.32
C PHE A 92 -0.63 -13.02 0.90
N VAL A 93 0.71 -12.94 0.83
CA VAL A 93 1.57 -12.40 1.90
C VAL A 93 1.97 -10.96 1.61
N LEU A 94 1.96 -10.54 0.34
CA LEU A 94 2.47 -9.24 -0.08
C LEU A 94 1.64 -8.14 0.60
N PRO A 95 2.24 -7.38 1.52
CA PRO A 95 1.51 -6.33 2.21
C PRO A 95 1.18 -5.21 1.21
N ARG A 96 -0.10 -4.89 1.08
CA ARG A 96 -0.56 -3.73 0.31
C ARG A 96 -0.63 -2.53 1.25
N TYR A 97 0.20 -1.54 0.97
CA TYR A 97 0.21 -0.30 1.73
C TYR A 97 -0.64 0.73 0.99
N ASP A 98 -1.72 1.17 1.61
CA ASP A 98 -2.39 2.40 1.18
C ASP A 98 -1.82 3.60 1.95
N ASP A 99 -2.14 4.80 1.47
CA ASP A 99 -1.77 6.05 2.13
C ASP A 99 -2.22 6.10 3.59
N LEU A 100 -3.36 5.47 3.88
CA LEU A 100 -3.92 5.41 5.21
C LEU A 100 -3.07 4.55 6.15
N THR A 101 -2.52 3.43 5.66
CA THR A 101 -1.63 2.56 6.42
C THR A 101 -0.29 3.24 6.72
N LEU A 102 0.30 3.91 5.72
CA LEU A 102 1.55 4.66 5.90
C LEU A 102 1.36 5.83 6.86
N PHE A 103 0.23 6.52 6.76
CA PHE A 103 -0.17 7.51 7.75
C PHE A 103 -0.30 6.90 9.14
N ALA A 104 -0.98 5.75 9.27
CA ALA A 104 -1.18 5.09 10.56
C ALA A 104 0.16 4.74 11.24
N PHE A 105 1.14 4.22 10.48
CA PHE A 105 2.49 4.02 11.00
C PHE A 105 3.14 5.34 11.44
N GLY A 106 3.11 6.36 10.58
CA GLY A 106 3.74 7.64 10.84
C GLY A 106 3.17 8.33 12.07
N ILE A 107 1.84 8.42 12.16
CA ILE A 107 1.17 9.11 13.27
C ILE A 107 1.25 8.33 14.57
N ALA A 108 1.19 6.99 14.53
CA ALA A 108 1.42 6.17 15.72
C ALA A 108 2.83 6.38 16.27
N PHE A 109 3.84 6.46 15.39
CA PHE A 109 5.21 6.75 15.79
C PHE A 109 5.34 8.14 16.40
N VAL A 110 4.84 9.19 15.72
CA VAL A 110 4.90 10.57 16.23
C VAL A 110 4.20 10.70 17.59
N LEU A 111 2.97 10.21 17.72
CA LEU A 111 2.24 10.24 18.99
C LEU A 111 2.98 9.47 20.09
N LEU A 112 3.57 8.31 19.76
CA LEU A 112 4.33 7.54 20.73
C LEU A 112 5.62 8.26 21.16
N VAL A 113 6.32 8.95 20.27
CA VAL A 113 7.48 9.80 20.62
C VAL A 113 7.06 10.93 21.56
N LEU A 114 5.88 11.52 21.35
CA LEU A 114 5.37 12.57 22.23
C LEU A 114 4.98 12.03 23.62
N LEU A 115 4.34 10.86 23.66
CA LEU A 115 3.78 10.28 24.89
C LEU A 115 4.80 9.49 25.72
N ASP A 116 5.77 8.82 25.09
CA ASP A 116 6.69 7.92 25.78
C ASP A 116 8.09 8.55 25.99
N PRO A 117 8.51 8.83 27.24
CA PRO A 117 9.85 9.34 27.51
C PRO A 117 10.95 8.30 27.22
N GLY A 118 10.66 7.00 27.30
CA GLY A 118 11.62 5.94 27.03
C GLY A 118 12.06 5.89 25.57
N LEU A 119 11.11 6.04 24.64
CA LEU A 119 11.37 6.16 23.21
C LEU A 119 12.15 7.44 22.90
N ARG A 120 11.82 8.57 23.53
CA ARG A 120 12.61 9.82 23.40
C ARG A 120 14.04 9.64 23.89
N GLY A 121 14.22 8.99 25.04
CA GLY A 121 15.55 8.63 25.55
C GLY A 121 16.30 7.75 24.56
N THR A 122 15.65 6.73 24.01
CA THR A 122 16.24 5.86 22.98
C THR A 122 16.65 6.65 21.74
N LEU A 123 15.79 7.51 21.21
CA LEU A 123 16.10 8.37 20.06
C LEU A 123 17.23 9.36 20.36
N ALA A 124 17.28 9.93 21.57
CA ALA A 124 18.35 10.80 22.01
C ALA A 124 19.69 10.07 22.13
N THR A 125 19.69 8.83 22.64
CA THR A 125 20.92 8.01 22.70
C THR A 125 21.44 7.66 21.31
N ILE A 126 20.53 7.36 20.36
CA ILE A 126 20.88 7.19 18.95
C ILE A 126 21.45 8.50 18.39
N GLY A 127 20.99 9.67 18.84
CA GLY A 127 21.51 11.00 18.48
C GLY A 127 22.86 11.38 19.06
N GLY A 128 23.19 10.91 20.27
CA GLY A 128 24.37 11.38 21.01
C GLY A 128 25.66 10.61 20.76
N HIS A 129 25.62 9.40 20.20
CA HIS A 129 26.83 8.64 19.86
C HIS A 129 27.45 9.18 18.56
N GLN A 130 28.78 9.10 18.41
CA GLN A 130 29.46 9.36 17.12
C GLN A 130 28.86 8.43 16.07
N ARG A 131 27.91 8.97 15.29
CA ARG A 131 27.25 8.21 14.23
C ARG A 131 28.20 8.01 13.07
N THR A 132 28.14 6.82 12.50
CA THR A 132 28.70 6.63 11.16
C THR A 132 27.91 7.47 10.15
N GLU A 133 28.57 7.86 9.06
CA GLU A 133 27.91 8.63 7.98
C GLU A 133 26.67 7.89 7.45
N SER A 134 26.76 6.55 7.34
CA SER A 134 25.67 5.69 6.89
C SER A 134 24.45 5.72 7.81
N GLU A 135 24.62 5.71 9.14
CA GLU A 135 23.52 5.81 10.09
C GLU A 135 22.78 7.14 10.00
N THR A 136 23.54 8.23 9.81
CA THR A 136 22.96 9.58 9.67
C THR A 136 22.14 9.68 8.39
N ILE A 137 22.67 9.15 7.28
CA ILE A 137 21.95 9.07 6.01
C ILE A 137 20.68 8.22 6.15
N MET A 138 20.78 7.06 6.80
CA MET A 138 19.65 6.16 7.03
C MET A 138 18.52 6.84 7.83
N LEU A 139 18.88 7.57 8.88
CA LEU A 139 17.93 8.33 9.69
C LEU A 139 17.34 9.52 8.94
N GLY A 140 18.14 10.18 8.09
CA GLY A 140 17.65 11.22 7.17
C GLY A 140 16.58 10.68 6.23
N PHE A 141 16.83 9.52 5.61
CA PHE A 141 15.85 8.85 4.74
C PHE A 141 14.59 8.41 5.48
N ALA A 142 14.74 7.86 6.69
CA ALA A 142 13.58 7.50 7.50
C ALA A 142 12.75 8.72 7.91
N GLY A 143 13.42 9.83 8.26
CA GLY A 143 12.78 11.11 8.57
C GLY A 143 12.02 11.66 7.37
N LEU A 144 12.62 11.62 6.18
CA LEU A 144 11.95 12.03 4.94
C LEU A 144 10.76 11.12 4.60
N GLY A 145 10.91 9.81 4.75
CA GLY A 145 9.82 8.85 4.55
C GLY A 145 8.64 9.08 5.50
N LEU A 146 8.92 9.40 6.76
CA LEU A 146 7.92 9.78 7.76
C LEU A 146 7.19 11.06 7.35
N THR A 147 7.92 12.12 6.98
CA THR A 147 7.30 13.40 6.61
C THR A 147 6.44 13.26 5.37
N LEU A 148 6.90 12.52 4.35
CA LEU A 148 6.12 12.21 3.16
C LEU A 148 4.86 11.38 3.48
N SER A 149 4.96 10.41 4.39
CA SER A 149 3.82 9.60 4.83
C SER A 149 2.73 10.43 5.51
N LEU A 150 3.10 11.49 6.22
CA LEU A 150 2.16 12.40 6.87
C LEU A 150 1.64 13.49 5.91
N ALA A 151 2.54 14.10 5.12
CA ALA A 151 2.22 15.20 4.21
C ALA A 151 1.38 14.73 3.01
N GLY A 152 1.56 13.48 2.57
CA GLY A 152 0.80 12.89 1.46
C GLY A 152 -0.71 12.88 1.68
N LEU A 153 -1.19 13.00 2.91
CA LEU A 153 -2.61 13.15 3.20
C LEU A 153 -3.14 14.57 3.01
N VAL A 154 -2.29 15.58 3.26
CA VAL A 154 -2.65 16.98 3.09
C VAL A 154 -2.55 17.38 1.63
N TRP A 155 -1.51 16.89 0.95
CA TRP A 155 -1.25 17.21 -0.46
C TRP A 155 -1.79 16.13 -1.39
N ARG A 156 -2.90 16.44 -2.05
CA ARG A 156 -3.51 15.57 -3.06
C ARG A 156 -2.74 15.64 -4.38
N ARG A 157 -1.59 14.96 -4.45
CA ARG A 157 -0.78 14.82 -5.68
C ARG A 157 -0.49 13.35 -5.95
N GLU A 158 -0.34 13.00 -7.23
CA GLU A 158 0.29 11.72 -7.62
C GLU A 158 1.70 11.68 -7.04
N LYS A 159 1.99 10.59 -6.31
CA LYS A 159 3.28 10.45 -5.66
C LYS A 159 4.31 9.96 -6.66
N SER A 160 5.49 10.56 -6.61
CA SER A 160 6.59 10.05 -7.43
C SER A 160 7.08 8.71 -6.90
N GLU A 161 7.69 7.93 -7.79
CA GLU A 161 8.33 6.65 -7.46
C GLU A 161 9.31 6.78 -6.28
N PHE A 162 10.09 7.87 -6.26
CA PHE A 162 11.03 8.17 -5.17
C PHE A 162 10.33 8.41 -3.84
N GLU A 163 9.21 9.15 -3.84
CA GLU A 163 8.43 9.38 -2.61
C GLU A 163 7.91 8.05 -2.03
N LYS A 164 7.40 7.17 -2.89
CA LYS A 164 6.92 5.83 -2.53
C LYS A 164 8.05 4.99 -1.90
N VAL A 165 9.24 5.01 -2.48
CA VAL A 165 10.42 4.31 -1.93
C VAL A 165 10.77 4.82 -0.52
N PHE A 166 10.79 6.13 -0.29
CA PHE A 166 11.09 6.68 1.05
C PHE A 166 10.03 6.32 2.08
N MET A 167 8.74 6.40 1.73
CA MET A 167 7.65 6.02 2.63
C MET A 167 7.73 4.54 3.01
N LEU A 168 8.02 3.67 2.04
CA LEU A 168 8.19 2.24 2.26
C LEU A 168 9.42 1.94 3.11
N PHE A 169 10.55 2.61 2.85
CA PHE A 169 11.76 2.48 3.65
C PHE A 169 11.50 2.86 5.11
N PHE A 170 10.79 3.97 5.34
CA PHE A 170 10.35 4.36 6.68
C PHE A 170 9.49 3.26 7.34
N ALA A 171 8.48 2.74 6.63
CA ALA A 171 7.60 1.70 7.14
C ALA A 171 8.35 0.42 7.53
N ALA A 172 9.30 -0.02 6.69
CA ALA A 172 10.16 -1.16 6.98
C ALA A 172 11.05 -0.89 8.21
N LEU A 173 11.68 0.28 8.27
CA LEU A 173 12.59 0.62 9.37
C LEU A 173 11.85 0.70 10.71
N ILE A 174 10.66 1.32 10.76
CA ILE A 174 9.93 1.45 12.03
C ILE A 174 9.38 0.11 12.52
N THR A 175 8.93 -0.76 11.60
CA THR A 175 8.41 -2.10 11.96
C THR A 175 9.53 -3.02 12.44
N VAL A 176 10.68 -3.05 11.76
CA VAL A 176 11.86 -3.79 12.20
C VAL A 176 12.41 -3.20 13.51
N GLY A 177 12.52 -1.88 13.60
CA GLY A 177 13.04 -1.18 14.79
C GLY A 177 12.20 -1.42 16.04
N ALA A 178 10.86 -1.39 15.91
CA ALA A 178 9.95 -1.76 16.99
C ALA A 178 10.18 -3.22 17.42
N GLY A 179 10.30 -4.16 16.47
CA GLY A 179 10.63 -5.55 16.76
C GLY A 179 11.93 -5.72 17.54
N LEU A 180 13.05 -5.22 17.00
CA LEU A 180 14.38 -5.34 17.59
C LEU A 180 14.48 -4.72 18.99
N SER A 181 13.76 -3.63 19.25
CA SER A 181 13.77 -2.99 20.56
C SER A 181 13.23 -3.89 21.67
N THR A 182 12.30 -4.81 21.35
CA THR A 182 11.77 -5.75 22.35
C THR A 182 12.77 -6.79 22.79
N TRP A 183 13.71 -7.16 21.91
CA TRP A 183 14.76 -8.13 22.21
C TRP A 183 15.84 -7.56 23.15
N ARG A 184 16.08 -6.25 23.08
CA ARG A 184 17.11 -5.56 23.87
C ARG A 184 16.69 -5.24 25.29
N THR A 185 15.44 -5.49 25.66
CA THR A 185 14.94 -5.21 27.01
C THR A 185 14.61 -6.51 27.74
N PRO A 186 15.63 -7.31 28.13
CA PRO A 186 15.42 -8.50 28.93
C PRO A 186 14.86 -8.09 30.30
N GLY A 187 13.66 -8.58 30.64
CA GLY A 187 13.13 -8.44 32.00
C GLY A 187 11.89 -7.56 32.18
N SER A 188 11.28 -7.01 31.13
CA SER A 188 9.91 -6.48 31.29
C SER A 188 8.92 -7.65 31.34
N GLY A 189 8.58 -8.11 32.55
CA GLY A 189 7.66 -9.24 32.80
C GLY A 189 6.27 -9.13 32.15
N ALA A 190 5.97 -8.01 31.48
CA ALA A 190 4.79 -7.80 30.64
C ALA A 190 4.94 -8.33 29.19
N LEU A 191 6.12 -8.80 28.77
CA LEU A 191 6.34 -9.28 27.41
C LEU A 191 5.52 -10.55 27.10
N GLY A 192 5.30 -11.44 28.07
CA GLY A 192 4.37 -12.59 28.02
C GLY A 192 3.94 -13.08 26.63
N TRP A 193 2.63 -13.27 26.43
CA TRP A 193 2.06 -13.57 25.10
C TRP A 193 2.06 -12.34 24.17
N LEU A 194 2.10 -11.13 24.74
CA LEU A 194 2.02 -9.88 23.97
C LEU A 194 3.25 -9.61 23.10
N ALA A 195 4.37 -10.31 23.32
CA ALA A 195 5.55 -10.29 22.46
C ALA A 195 5.26 -10.78 21.05
N VAL A 196 4.16 -11.52 20.83
CA VAL A 196 3.76 -11.95 19.49
C VAL A 196 3.52 -10.78 18.54
N PHE A 197 3.00 -9.64 19.04
CA PHE A 197 2.72 -8.47 18.21
C PHE A 197 3.98 -7.81 17.63
N PRO A 198 5.00 -7.44 18.43
CA PRO A 198 6.25 -6.89 17.90
C PRO A 198 7.04 -7.91 17.09
N ILE A 199 7.02 -9.21 17.45
CA ILE A 199 7.66 -10.26 16.66
C ILE A 199 7.01 -10.37 15.28
N TRP A 200 5.67 -10.36 15.21
CA TRP A 200 4.94 -10.37 13.95
C TRP A 200 5.25 -9.13 13.09
N ASN A 201 5.34 -7.95 13.71
CA ASN A 201 5.75 -6.73 12.99
C ASN A 201 7.21 -6.80 12.50
N GLN A 202 8.11 -7.40 13.28
CA GLN A 202 9.47 -7.63 12.86
C GLN A 202 9.53 -8.54 11.63
N PHE A 203 8.75 -9.62 11.64
CA PHE A 203 8.65 -10.52 10.50
C PHE A 203 8.12 -9.79 9.26
N ASN A 204 7.07 -8.99 9.38
CA ASN A 204 6.54 -8.18 8.28
C ASN A 204 7.56 -7.17 7.75
N GLY A 205 8.29 -6.50 8.64
CA GLY A 205 9.33 -5.54 8.26
C GLY A 205 10.54 -6.18 7.58
N LEU A 206 10.96 -7.36 8.05
CA LEU A 206 12.03 -8.15 7.41
C LEU A 206 11.58 -8.69 6.06
N LEU A 207 10.38 -9.24 5.97
CA LEU A 207 9.80 -9.69 4.71
C LEU A 207 9.77 -8.55 3.69
N LEU A 208 9.32 -7.37 4.11
CA LEU A 208 9.33 -6.16 3.28
C LEU A 208 10.74 -5.81 2.78
N LEU A 209 11.72 -5.78 3.69
CA LEU A 209 13.11 -5.48 3.35
C LEU A 209 13.67 -6.52 2.36
N SER A 210 13.38 -7.81 2.57
CA SER A 210 13.79 -8.88 1.67
C SER A 210 13.14 -8.77 0.30
N LEU A 211 11.84 -8.49 0.22
CA LEU A 211 11.13 -8.29 -1.04
C LEU A 211 11.64 -7.05 -1.80
N ALA A 212 11.96 -5.97 -1.08
CA ALA A 212 12.57 -4.77 -1.65
C ALA A 212 13.98 -5.06 -2.18
N TRP A 213 14.80 -5.77 -1.40
CA TRP A 213 16.16 -6.14 -1.78
C TRP A 213 16.20 -7.05 -3.02
N MET A 214 15.23 -7.96 -3.15
CA MET A 214 15.08 -8.80 -4.35
C MET A 214 14.50 -8.06 -5.57
N GLY A 215 14.14 -6.78 -5.44
CA GLY A 215 13.49 -6.00 -6.51
C GLY A 215 12.11 -6.55 -6.91
N ILE A 216 11.46 -7.30 -6.00
CA ILE A 216 10.10 -7.81 -6.17
C ILE A 216 9.09 -6.74 -5.73
N LEU A 217 9.42 -6.02 -4.66
CA LEU A 217 8.61 -4.95 -4.15
C LEU A 217 8.78 -3.72 -5.04
N ASP A 218 7.81 -3.52 -5.92
CA ASP A 218 7.72 -2.33 -6.75
C ASP A 218 6.92 -1.26 -6.00
N THR A 219 7.02 -0.02 -6.47
CA THR A 219 6.21 1.11 -5.98
C THR A 219 4.70 0.87 -6.13
N ASP A 220 4.31 -0.09 -6.98
CA ASP A 220 2.96 -0.64 -7.10
C ASP A 220 2.38 -1.17 -5.76
N CYS A 221 3.22 -1.52 -4.79
CA CYS A 221 2.76 -1.96 -3.48
C CYS A 221 2.13 -0.82 -2.67
N ILE A 222 2.47 0.43 -3.01
CA ILE A 222 1.81 1.62 -2.50
C ILE A 222 0.68 1.98 -3.45
N THR A 223 -0.52 1.54 -3.09
CA THR A 223 -1.73 1.88 -3.84
C THR A 223 -2.03 3.35 -3.67
N ASP A 224 -2.25 4.08 -4.77
CA ASP A 224 -2.67 5.49 -4.77
C ASP A 224 -4.15 5.67 -4.34
N ARG A 225 -4.65 4.73 -3.53
CA ARG A 225 -6.02 4.76 -3.00
C ARG A 225 -6.13 5.91 -2.01
N ARG A 226 -6.89 6.92 -2.42
CA ARG A 226 -7.06 8.15 -1.67
C ARG A 226 -7.81 7.90 -0.37
N ALA A 227 -7.18 8.20 0.76
CA ALA A 227 -7.83 8.20 2.05
C ALA A 227 -8.77 9.42 2.17
N THR A 228 -10.00 9.19 2.60
CA THR A 228 -10.93 10.28 2.89
C THR A 228 -10.59 10.93 4.25
N PHE A 229 -10.91 12.22 4.42
CA PHE A 229 -10.70 12.91 5.70
C PHE A 229 -11.37 12.19 6.89
N ARG A 230 -12.54 11.58 6.66
CA ARG A 230 -13.24 10.77 7.68
C ARG A 230 -12.41 9.55 8.11
N GLN A 231 -11.83 8.83 7.15
CA GLN A 231 -10.97 7.67 7.45
C GLN A 231 -9.71 8.09 8.22
N ILE A 232 -9.10 9.21 7.84
CA ILE A 232 -7.93 9.78 8.50
C ILE A 232 -8.26 10.14 9.96
N ALA A 233 -9.38 10.83 10.19
CA ALA A 233 -9.81 11.21 11.53
C ALA A 233 -10.10 9.96 12.40
N VAL A 234 -10.79 8.96 11.86
CA VAL A 234 -11.06 7.69 12.55
C VAL A 234 -9.75 6.96 12.88
N ALA A 235 -8.79 6.89 11.95
CA ALA A 235 -7.48 6.29 12.16
C ALA A 235 -6.73 7.00 13.29
N PHE A 236 -6.66 8.34 13.24
CA PHE A 236 -6.00 9.16 14.25
C PHE A 236 -6.57 8.93 15.66
N VAL A 237 -7.90 9.01 15.80
CA VAL A 237 -8.59 8.80 17.08
C VAL A 237 -8.37 7.39 17.60
N THR A 238 -8.48 6.38 16.74
CA THR A 238 -8.26 4.97 17.12
C THR A 238 -6.85 4.75 17.63
N ILE A 239 -5.83 5.26 16.91
CA ILE A 239 -4.43 5.17 17.32
C ILE A 239 -4.20 5.89 18.64
N ALA A 240 -4.70 7.12 18.79
CA ALA A 240 -4.52 7.90 20.02
C ALA A 240 -5.12 7.18 21.24
N VAL A 241 -6.35 6.64 21.11
CA VAL A 241 -7.01 5.87 22.17
C VAL A 241 -6.21 4.61 22.51
N LEU A 242 -5.82 3.81 21.51
CA LEU A 242 -5.05 2.58 21.73
C LEU A 242 -3.69 2.87 22.38
N LEU A 243 -2.99 3.92 21.94
CA LEU A 243 -1.72 4.35 22.53
C LEU A 243 -1.90 4.73 24.00
N VAL A 244 -2.90 5.56 24.31
CA VAL A 244 -3.18 5.99 25.69
C VAL A 244 -3.55 4.79 26.56
N MET A 245 -4.41 3.89 26.08
CA MET A 245 -4.80 2.68 26.82
C MET A 245 -3.59 1.77 27.07
N CYS A 246 -2.85 1.39 26.02
CA CYS A 246 -1.68 0.53 26.13
C CYS A 246 -0.61 1.13 27.04
N ARG A 247 -0.37 2.44 26.93
CA ARG A 247 0.72 3.10 27.63
C ARG A 247 0.39 3.44 29.09
N HIS A 248 -0.80 3.97 29.36
CA HIS A 248 -1.15 4.49 30.69
C HIS A 248 -1.94 3.50 31.53
N LEU A 249 -2.85 2.72 30.93
CA LEU A 249 -3.63 1.71 31.66
C LEU A 249 -2.83 0.42 31.83
N PHE A 250 -2.30 -0.11 30.72
CA PHE A 250 -1.60 -1.39 30.72
C PHE A 250 -0.09 -1.28 30.96
N ARG A 251 0.47 -0.06 30.93
CA ARG A 251 1.90 0.22 31.15
C ARG A 251 2.82 -0.64 30.27
N LEU A 252 2.39 -0.91 29.04
CA LEU A 252 3.14 -1.73 28.11
C LEU A 252 4.40 -1.00 27.63
N HIS A 253 5.41 -1.78 27.24
CA HIS A 253 6.60 -1.24 26.58
C HIS A 253 6.20 -0.52 25.28
N TRP A 254 6.91 0.56 24.92
CA TRP A 254 6.54 1.42 23.78
C TRP A 254 6.47 0.63 22.47
N ALA A 255 7.34 -0.36 22.28
CA ALA A 255 7.37 -1.17 21.06
C ALA A 255 6.18 -2.13 20.93
N VAL A 256 5.73 -2.71 22.05
CA VAL A 256 4.51 -3.52 22.13
C VAL A 256 3.31 -2.62 21.88
N THR A 257 3.30 -1.44 22.52
CA THR A 257 2.25 -0.42 22.36
C THR A 257 2.11 0.05 20.92
N TYR A 258 3.20 0.36 20.25
CA TYR A 258 3.24 0.71 18.83
C TYR A 258 2.61 -0.42 17.99
N SER A 259 3.08 -1.64 18.22
CA SER A 259 2.70 -2.80 17.43
C SER A 259 1.22 -3.16 17.56
N ILE A 260 0.69 -3.12 18.78
CA ILE A 260 -0.73 -3.31 19.07
C ILE A 260 -1.53 -2.18 18.40
N SER A 261 -1.17 -0.91 18.66
CA SER A 261 -1.93 0.24 18.17
C SER A 261 -2.06 0.25 16.66
N VAL A 262 -0.96 -0.02 15.96
CA VAL A 262 -0.93 -0.12 14.51
C VAL A 262 -1.74 -1.32 14.02
N ASN A 263 -1.47 -2.53 14.51
CA ASN A 263 -2.12 -3.74 14.01
C ASN A 263 -3.65 -3.71 14.22
N TYR A 264 -4.10 -3.29 15.41
CA TYR A 264 -5.52 -3.15 15.68
C TYR A 264 -6.17 -2.02 14.86
N THR A 265 -5.47 -0.90 14.66
CA THR A 265 -5.98 0.18 13.81
C THR A 265 -6.15 -0.28 12.37
N LEU A 266 -5.16 -0.97 11.79
CA LEU A 266 -5.26 -1.44 10.40
C LEU A 266 -6.37 -2.47 10.21
N ASN A 267 -6.50 -3.42 11.16
CA ASN A 267 -7.60 -4.36 11.16
C ASN A 267 -8.96 -3.67 11.28
N PHE A 268 -9.07 -2.67 12.16
CA PHE A 268 -10.30 -1.89 12.32
C PHE A 268 -10.63 -1.09 11.06
N LEU A 269 -9.67 -0.38 10.49
CA LEU A 269 -9.84 0.43 9.29
C LEU A 269 -10.24 -0.42 8.08
N SER A 270 -9.66 -1.61 7.91
CA SER A 270 -10.05 -2.52 6.83
C SER A 270 -11.53 -2.93 6.90
N ARG A 271 -12.09 -3.08 8.10
CA ARG A 271 -13.52 -3.37 8.31
C ARG A 271 -14.38 -2.13 8.08
N VAL A 272 -13.95 -0.99 8.60
CA VAL A 272 -14.64 0.30 8.45
C VAL A 272 -14.68 0.75 6.98
N GLN A 273 -13.62 0.52 6.22
CA GLN A 273 -13.58 0.81 4.78
C GLN A 273 -14.65 0.00 4.03
N LYS A 274 -14.91 -1.26 4.39
CA LYS A 274 -15.97 -2.07 3.78
C LYS A 274 -17.36 -1.50 4.04
N LEU A 275 -17.59 -0.91 5.22
CA LEU A 275 -18.85 -0.26 5.56
C LEU A 275 -19.06 1.02 4.74
N PHE A 276 -18.02 1.82 4.54
CA PHE A 276 -18.12 3.06 3.75
C PHE A 276 -18.12 2.84 2.23
N ALA A 277 -17.57 1.72 1.75
CA ALA A 277 -17.57 1.35 0.34
C ALA A 277 -18.90 0.74 -0.13
N SER A 278 -19.77 0.34 0.80
CA SER A 278 -21.11 -0.11 0.45
C SER A 278 -21.89 1.12 -0.03
N PRO A 279 -22.32 1.18 -1.31
CA PRO A 279 -23.21 2.25 -1.74
C PRO A 279 -24.41 2.20 -0.81
N LEU A 280 -24.76 3.35 -0.22
CA LEU A 280 -26.08 3.52 0.40
C LEU A 280 -27.07 3.14 -0.70
N ALA A 281 -27.58 1.92 -0.63
CA ALA A 281 -28.68 1.49 -1.47
C ALA A 281 -29.74 2.56 -1.28
N SER A 282 -29.96 3.34 -2.34
CA SER A 282 -30.89 4.45 -2.36
C SER A 282 -32.23 3.97 -1.83
N ALA A 283 -32.53 4.35 -0.60
CA ALA A 283 -33.85 4.25 0.01
C ALA A 283 -34.68 5.46 -0.42
#